data_AF-A0A7S2F414-F1
#
_entry.id   AF-A0A7S2F414-F1
#
_cell.length_a   1.000
_cell.length_b   1.000
_cell.length_c   1.000
_cell.angle_alpha   90.00
_cell.angle_beta   90.00
_cell.angle_gamma   90.00
#
_symmetry.space_group_name_H-M   'P 1'
#
loop_
_entity.id
_entity.type
_entity.pdbx_description
1 polymer ?
#
loop_
_entity_poly.entity_id
_entity_poly.type
_entity_poly.pdbx_seq_one_letter_code
_entity_poly.pdbx_strand_id
1 'polypeptide(L)'
;ALSATLGLQSFGDYVNVYDINFLYMKTVLGYGQAEVGNVATAIGITQIAGGETMRKFIRSFGQKAATLYSNLLWIVAFGIFGTSRSAASLALSLAVMTFGHQRSTAVRTYLQKHAQATGMGAAEVQGAQANLLAVLKVAVPIMYGNLFAWATSRGRSMPGLPYFVIGALTLCSQMTFSSVDPDK
;
A
#
# COMPACT_ATOMS: atom_id res chain seq x y z
N ALA A 1 0.37 -11.89 14.28
CA ALA A 1 0.12 -11.92 12.82
C ALA A 1 -0.57 -10.66 12.31
N LEU A 2 -1.78 -10.32 12.78
CA LEU A 2 -2.56 -9.17 12.27
C LEU A 2 -1.83 -7.81 12.33
N SER A 3 -1.15 -7.50 13.45
CA SER A 3 -0.34 -6.27 13.56
C SER A 3 0.83 -6.24 12.57
N ALA A 4 1.45 -7.40 12.31
CA ALA A 4 2.53 -7.52 11.33
C ALA A 4 1.99 -7.37 9.90
N THR A 5 0.85 -7.99 9.58
CA THR A 5 0.13 -7.78 8.30
C THR A 5 -0.15 -6.30 8.07
N LEU A 6 -0.70 -5.61 9.08
CA LEU A 6 -0.99 -4.17 9.02
C LEU A 6 0.28 -3.34 8.80
N GLY A 7 1.34 -3.66 9.54
CA GLY A 7 2.65 -3.02 9.38
C GLY A 7 3.20 -3.19 7.97
N LEU A 8 3.25 -4.41 7.46
CA LEU A 8 3.73 -4.72 6.10
C LEU A 8 2.88 -4.05 5.01
N GLN A 9 1.55 -4.01 5.16
CA GLN A 9 0.68 -3.31 4.21
C GLN A 9 0.96 -1.81 4.18
N SER A 10 1.32 -1.20 5.32
CA SER A 10 1.54 0.23 5.39
C SER A 10 2.73 0.71 4.56
N PHE A 11 3.66 -0.17 4.21
CA PHE A 11 4.80 0.17 3.33
C PHE A 11 4.37 0.64 1.95
N GLY A 12 3.16 0.28 1.49
CA GLY A 12 2.60 0.79 0.25
C GLY A 12 1.75 2.05 0.41
N ASP A 13 1.44 2.49 1.63
CA ASP A 13 0.53 3.63 1.85
C ASP A 13 1.06 4.90 1.21
N TYR A 14 0.16 5.71 0.65
CA TYR A 14 0.52 6.86 -0.16
C TYR A 14 1.52 7.81 0.51
N VAL A 15 1.32 8.09 1.81
CA VAL A 15 2.23 8.94 2.61
C VAL A 15 3.66 8.39 2.67
N ASN A 16 3.82 7.07 2.60
CA ASN A 16 5.12 6.40 2.66
C ASN A 16 5.81 6.31 1.30
N VAL A 17 5.05 6.40 0.21
CA VAL A 17 5.55 6.23 -1.17
C VAL A 17 5.58 7.54 -1.95
N TYR A 18 5.16 8.66 -1.36
CA TYR A 18 5.07 9.95 -2.03
C TYR A 18 6.42 10.39 -2.62
N ASP A 19 7.49 10.30 -1.84
CA ASP A 19 8.83 10.74 -2.27
C ASP A 19 9.36 9.90 -3.44
N ILE A 20 9.17 8.58 -3.41
CA ILE A 20 9.57 7.73 -4.55
C ILE A 20 8.67 7.92 -5.77
N ASN A 21 7.39 8.23 -5.59
CA ASN A 21 6.50 8.60 -6.68
C ASN A 21 7.01 9.86 -7.37
N PHE A 22 7.36 10.88 -6.60
CA PHE A 22 7.96 12.10 -7.13
C PHE A 22 9.27 11.80 -7.88
N LEU A 23 10.21 11.08 -7.25
CA LEU A 23 11.51 10.74 -7.86
C LEU A 23 11.33 9.93 -9.15
N TYR A 24 10.50 8.90 -9.13
CA TYR A 24 10.26 8.06 -10.29
C TYR A 24 9.63 8.83 -11.44
N MET A 25 8.56 9.58 -11.20
CA MET A 25 7.90 10.35 -12.25
C MET A 25 8.83 11.41 -12.85
N LYS A 26 9.63 12.07 -12.01
CA LYS A 26 10.62 13.04 -12.48
C LYS A 26 11.73 12.39 -13.30
N THR A 27 12.33 11.30 -12.80
CA THR A 27 13.49 10.65 -13.44
C THR A 27 13.12 9.84 -14.68
N VAL A 28 11.94 9.20 -14.68
CA VAL A 28 11.54 8.24 -15.72
C VAL A 28 10.59 8.85 -16.74
N LEU A 29 9.60 9.63 -16.29
CA LEU A 29 8.56 10.20 -17.16
C LEU A 29 8.84 11.66 -17.53
N GLY A 30 9.86 12.28 -16.93
CA GLY A 30 10.18 13.69 -17.16
C GLY A 30 9.12 14.65 -16.62
N TYR A 31 8.30 14.21 -15.67
CA TYR A 31 7.19 15.02 -15.15
C TYR A 31 7.70 16.19 -14.29
N GLY A 32 7.05 17.34 -14.44
CA GLY A 32 7.22 18.49 -13.58
C GLY A 32 6.33 18.41 -12.33
N GLN A 33 6.38 19.47 -11.52
CA GLN A 33 5.63 19.54 -10.26
C GLN A 33 4.11 19.46 -10.47
N ALA A 34 3.59 20.09 -11.53
CA ALA A 34 2.17 20.13 -11.83
C ALA A 34 1.65 18.74 -12.21
N GLU A 35 2.38 18.01 -13.06
CA GLU A 35 2.01 16.65 -13.47
C GLU A 35 2.05 15.68 -12.31
N VAL A 36 3.06 15.79 -11.43
CA VAL A 36 3.10 15.00 -10.19
C VAL A 36 1.89 15.32 -9.28
N GLY A 37 1.51 16.59 -9.16
CA GLY A 37 0.30 17.00 -8.44
C GLY A 37 -0.99 16.42 -9.02
N ASN A 38 -1.09 16.33 -10.35
CA ASN A 38 -2.23 15.70 -11.01
C ASN A 38 -2.29 14.19 -10.73
N VAL A 39 -1.15 13.49 -10.75
CA VAL A 39 -1.09 12.07 -10.40
C VAL A 39 -1.44 11.85 -8.93
N ALA A 40 -0.95 12.70 -8.02
CA ALA A 40 -1.32 12.69 -6.61
C ALA A 40 -2.83 12.82 -6.41
N THR A 41 -3.45 13.75 -7.13
CA THR A 41 -4.91 13.94 -7.13
C THR A 41 -5.64 12.70 -7.64
N ALA A 42 -5.17 12.11 -8.74
CA ALA A 42 -5.74 10.88 -9.29
C ALA A 42 -5.63 9.71 -8.30
N ILE A 43 -4.50 9.57 -7.58
CA ILE A 43 -4.35 8.58 -6.50
C ILE A 43 -5.42 8.80 -5.42
N GLY A 44 -5.64 10.04 -4.98
CA GLY A 44 -6.70 10.38 -4.03
C GLY A 44 -8.10 9.97 -4.51
N ILE A 45 -8.42 10.23 -5.78
CA ILE A 45 -9.69 9.82 -6.40
C ILE A 45 -9.84 8.29 -6.39
N THR A 46 -8.79 7.55 -6.81
CA THR A 46 -8.82 6.08 -6.81
C THR A 46 -8.97 5.51 -5.40
N GLN A 47 -8.42 6.16 -4.38
CA GLN A 47 -8.57 5.75 -2.98
C GLN A 47 -10.01 5.89 -2.49
N ILE A 48 -10.67 7.00 -2.82
CA ILE A 48 -12.09 7.24 -2.49
C ILE A 48 -12.98 6.22 -3.22
N ALA A 49 -12.81 6.07 -4.55
CA ALA A 49 -13.57 5.12 -5.35
C ALA A 49 -13.37 3.67 -4.88
N GLY A 50 -12.15 3.33 -4.47
CA GLY A 50 -11.82 2.04 -3.88
C GLY A 50 -12.57 1.72 -2.59
N GLY A 51 -12.86 2.73 -1.77
CA GLY A 51 -13.61 2.59 -0.52
C GLY A 51 -15.00 1.97 -0.72
N GLU A 52 -15.76 2.53 -1.66
CA GLU A 52 -17.13 2.07 -1.94
C GLU A 52 -17.14 0.69 -2.61
N THR A 53 -16.22 0.45 -3.56
CA THR A 53 -16.09 -0.86 -4.20
C THR A 53 -15.72 -1.95 -3.20
N MET A 54 -14.75 -1.67 -2.31
CA MET A 54 -14.33 -2.63 -1.30
C MET A 54 -15.45 -2.93 -0.30
N ARG A 55 -16.24 -1.92 0.09
CA ARG A 55 -17.41 -2.12 0.96
C ARG A 55 -18.38 -3.14 0.37
N LYS A 56 -18.71 -3.01 -0.93
CA LYS A 56 -19.57 -3.98 -1.63
C LYS A 56 -18.93 -5.36 -1.67
N PHE A 57 -17.64 -5.44 -1.99
CA PHE A 57 -16.91 -6.70 -2.06
C PHE A 57 -16.87 -7.43 -0.71
N ILE A 58 -16.60 -6.74 0.39
CA ILE A 58 -16.61 -7.30 1.75
C ILE A 58 -18.00 -7.86 2.10
N ARG A 59 -19.08 -7.17 1.72
CA ARG A 59 -20.45 -7.65 1.98
C ARG A 59 -20.77 -8.93 1.21
N SER A 60 -20.28 -9.06 -0.02
CA SER A 60 -20.57 -10.22 -0.88
C SER A 60 -19.67 -11.42 -0.62
N PHE A 61 -18.38 -11.20 -0.30
CA PHE A 61 -17.36 -12.26 -0.26
C PHE A 61 -16.66 -12.38 1.10
N GLY A 62 -16.95 -11.50 2.05
CA GLY A 62 -16.33 -11.47 3.37
C GLY A 62 -14.97 -10.78 3.40
N GLN A 63 -14.46 -10.59 4.62
CA GLN A 63 -13.23 -9.81 4.89
C GLN A 63 -11.97 -10.52 4.38
N LYS A 64 -11.85 -11.84 4.55
CA LYS A 64 -10.69 -12.62 4.08
C LYS A 64 -10.48 -12.53 2.57
N ALA A 65 -11.55 -12.78 1.80
CA ALA A 65 -11.50 -12.69 0.34
C ALA A 65 -11.19 -11.26 -0.12
N ALA A 66 -11.77 -10.26 0.55
CA ALA A 66 -11.48 -8.85 0.28
C ALA A 66 -10.00 -8.48 0.52
N THR A 67 -9.38 -8.97 1.61
CA THR A 67 -7.95 -8.77 1.88
C THR A 67 -7.08 -9.41 0.80
N LEU A 68 -7.37 -10.65 0.41
CA LEU A 68 -6.63 -11.31 -0.68
C LEU A 68 -6.75 -10.54 -1.99
N TYR A 69 -7.98 -10.23 -2.40
CA TYR A 69 -8.28 -9.51 -3.64
C TYR A 69 -7.56 -8.15 -3.70
N SER A 70 -7.66 -7.36 -2.63
CA SER A 70 -7.01 -6.05 -2.55
C SER A 70 -5.49 -6.15 -2.54
N ASN A 71 -4.90 -7.09 -1.79
CA ASN A 71 -3.44 -7.29 -1.81
C ASN A 71 -2.94 -7.70 -3.20
N LEU A 72 -3.63 -8.61 -3.89
CA LEU A 72 -3.26 -9.02 -5.26
C LEU A 72 -3.29 -7.84 -6.24
N LEU A 73 -4.37 -7.05 -6.23
CA LEU A 73 -4.46 -5.89 -7.12
C LEU A 73 -3.49 -4.79 -6.74
N TRP A 74 -3.12 -4.66 -5.47
CA TRP A 74 -2.07 -3.75 -5.05
C TRP A 74 -0.69 -4.17 -5.60
N ILE A 75 -0.36 -5.46 -5.53
CA ILE A 75 0.88 -6.01 -6.10
C ILE A 75 0.94 -5.74 -7.61
N VAL A 76 -0.15 -6.05 -8.32
CA VAL A 76 -0.24 -5.82 -9.77
C VAL A 76 -0.09 -4.34 -10.09
N ALA A 77 -0.81 -3.47 -9.37
CA ALA A 77 -0.74 -2.04 -9.58
C ALA A 77 0.68 -1.49 -9.40
N PHE A 78 1.36 -1.82 -8.30
CA PHE A 78 2.74 -1.37 -8.09
C PHE A 78 3.73 -1.99 -9.08
N GLY A 79 3.47 -3.22 -9.57
CA GLY A 79 4.23 -3.81 -10.67
C GLY A 79 4.10 -3.01 -11.98
N ILE A 80 2.89 -2.54 -12.30
CA ILE A 80 2.64 -1.67 -13.46
C ILE A 80 3.24 -0.28 -13.23
N PHE A 81 3.09 0.30 -12.03
CA PHE A 81 3.68 1.60 -11.70
C PHE A 81 5.20 1.57 -11.89
N GLY A 82 5.89 0.58 -11.31
CA GLY A 82 7.35 0.46 -11.36
C GLY A 82 7.93 0.12 -12.72
N THR A 83 7.10 -0.32 -13.66
CA THR A 83 7.48 -0.52 -15.07
C THR A 83 6.95 0.57 -16.00
N SER A 84 6.18 1.53 -15.47
CA SER A 84 5.54 2.55 -16.30
C SER A 84 6.55 3.46 -16.97
N ARG A 85 6.37 3.66 -18.28
CA ARG A 85 7.17 4.56 -19.14
C ARG A 85 6.30 5.55 -19.91
N SER A 86 4.99 5.53 -19.71
CA SER A 86 4.04 6.43 -20.37
C SER A 86 2.89 6.82 -19.43
N ALA A 87 2.18 7.89 -19.78
CA ALA A 87 0.96 8.29 -19.08
C ALA A 87 -0.11 7.19 -19.11
N ALA A 88 -0.21 6.44 -20.20
CA ALA A 88 -1.19 5.35 -20.35
C ALA A 88 -0.91 4.18 -19.40
N SER A 89 0.35 3.75 -19.26
CA SER A 89 0.70 2.69 -18.31
C SER A 89 0.51 3.14 -16.86
N LEU A 90 0.80 4.42 -16.58
CA LEU A 90 0.56 5.01 -15.27
C LEU A 90 -0.95 5.07 -14.96
N ALA A 91 -1.78 5.49 -15.92
CA ALA A 91 -3.23 5.51 -15.77
C ALA A 91 -3.80 4.10 -15.55
N LEU A 92 -3.28 3.09 -16.25
CA LEU A 92 -3.64 1.69 -16.01
C LEU A 92 -3.29 1.25 -14.59
N SER A 93 -2.08 1.59 -14.11
CA SER A 93 -1.69 1.34 -12.72
C SER A 93 -2.69 1.95 -11.74
N LEU A 94 -3.04 3.24 -11.92
CA LEU A 94 -3.99 3.94 -11.06
C LEU A 94 -5.38 3.29 -11.07
N ALA A 95 -5.87 2.87 -12.26
CA ALA A 95 -7.13 2.16 -12.37
C ALA A 95 -7.12 0.87 -11.54
N VAL A 96 -6.04 0.09 -11.59
CA VAL A 96 -5.88 -1.13 -10.77
C VAL A 96 -5.72 -0.79 -9.28
N MET A 97 -4.98 0.27 -8.93
CA MET A 97 -4.78 0.72 -7.53
C MET A 97 -6.11 0.97 -6.81
N THR A 98 -7.14 1.44 -7.53
CA THR A 98 -8.51 1.64 -7.03
C THR A 98 -8.95 0.49 -6.12
N PHE A 99 -8.69 -0.75 -6.53
CA PHE A 99 -9.17 -1.92 -5.81
C PHE A 99 -8.23 -2.41 -4.69
N GLY A 100 -6.98 -1.92 -4.64
CA GLY A 100 -5.99 -2.33 -3.64
C GLY A 100 -5.80 -1.36 -2.47
N HIS A 101 -6.30 -0.12 -2.57
CA HIS A 101 -6.17 0.89 -1.51
C HIS A 101 -6.67 0.43 -0.15
N GLN A 102 -7.79 -0.31 -0.13
CA GLN A 102 -8.53 -0.66 1.07
C GLN A 102 -8.05 -1.96 1.74
N ARG A 103 -6.86 -2.45 1.39
CA ARG A 103 -6.30 -3.72 1.88
C ARG A 103 -6.17 -3.84 3.40
N SER A 104 -5.97 -2.71 4.09
CA SER A 104 -5.82 -2.70 5.55
C SER A 104 -7.16 -2.65 6.30
N THR A 105 -8.28 -2.34 5.64
CA THR A 105 -9.58 -2.11 6.29
C THR A 105 -10.04 -3.35 7.05
N ALA A 106 -10.08 -4.52 6.39
CA ALA A 106 -10.43 -5.79 7.01
C ALA A 106 -9.45 -6.20 8.13
N VAL A 107 -8.14 -6.03 7.90
CA VAL A 107 -7.09 -6.37 8.88
C VAL A 107 -7.26 -5.57 10.17
N ARG A 108 -7.57 -4.27 10.05
CA ARG A 108 -7.85 -3.39 11.20
C ARG A 108 -9.10 -3.82 11.95
N THR A 109 -10.16 -4.22 11.25
CA THR A 109 -11.38 -4.74 11.87
C THR A 109 -11.11 -6.02 12.66
N TYR A 110 -10.36 -6.96 12.10
CA TYR A 110 -9.95 -8.16 12.83
C TYR A 110 -9.08 -7.83 14.04
N LEU A 111 -8.06 -6.99 13.86
CA LEU A 111 -7.17 -6.59 14.95
C LEU A 111 -7.95 -5.92 16.09
N GLN A 112 -8.92 -5.07 15.75
CA GLN A 112 -9.81 -4.44 16.72
C GLN A 112 -10.61 -5.48 17.52
N LYS A 113 -11.27 -6.41 16.82
CA LYS A 113 -12.09 -7.46 17.44
C LYS A 113 -11.26 -8.33 18.40
N HIS A 114 -10.10 -8.78 17.94
CA HIS A 114 -9.20 -9.65 18.72
C HIS A 114 -8.63 -8.95 19.95
N ALA A 115 -8.14 -7.73 19.78
CA ALA A 115 -7.57 -6.98 20.91
C ALA A 115 -8.63 -6.64 21.97
N GLN A 116 -9.87 -6.34 21.54
CA GLN A 116 -10.99 -6.15 22.47
C GLN A 116 -11.36 -7.44 23.22
N ALA A 117 -11.34 -8.59 22.54
CA ALA A 117 -11.57 -9.88 23.19
C ALA A 117 -10.49 -10.20 24.25
N THR A 118 -9.28 -9.65 24.11
CA THR A 118 -8.20 -9.75 25.11
C THR A 118 -8.27 -8.68 26.21
N GLY A 119 -9.30 -7.83 26.22
CA GLY A 119 -9.53 -6.82 27.26
C GLY A 119 -9.03 -5.41 26.94
N MET A 120 -8.46 -5.17 25.75
CA MET A 120 -8.01 -3.82 25.38
C MET A 120 -9.19 -2.90 25.07
N GLY A 121 -9.08 -1.63 25.47
CA GLY A 121 -10.07 -0.60 25.17
C GLY A 121 -10.10 -0.26 23.67
N ALA A 122 -11.27 0.14 23.13
CA ALA A 122 -11.38 0.44 21.70
C ALA A 122 -10.43 1.56 21.23
N ALA A 123 -10.27 2.59 22.05
CA ALA A 123 -9.36 3.71 21.82
C ALA A 123 -7.90 3.30 22.02
N GLU A 124 -7.61 2.40 22.96
CA GLU A 124 -6.27 1.86 23.21
C GLU A 124 -5.75 1.11 21.99
N VAL A 125 -6.58 0.26 21.37
CA VAL A 125 -6.23 -0.49 20.16
C VAL A 125 -5.96 0.44 18.98
N GLN A 126 -6.79 1.48 18.79
CA GLN A 126 -6.57 2.48 17.75
C GLN A 126 -5.29 3.28 17.99
N GLY A 127 -5.01 3.66 19.23
CA GLY A 127 -3.78 4.34 19.62
C GLY A 127 -2.54 3.48 19.35
N ALA A 128 -2.57 2.20 19.73
CA ALA A 128 -1.48 1.26 19.46
C ALA A 128 -1.22 1.08 17.96
N GLN A 129 -2.29 0.94 17.14
CA GLN A 129 -2.17 0.90 15.69
C GLN A 129 -1.58 2.20 15.13
N ALA A 130 -2.02 3.35 15.61
CA ALA A 130 -1.53 4.65 15.16
C ALA A 130 -0.03 4.81 15.49
N ASN A 131 0.39 4.41 16.69
CA ASN A 131 1.80 4.47 17.11
C ASN A 131 2.69 3.57 16.24
N LEU A 132 2.27 2.32 15.98
CA LEU A 132 2.99 1.42 15.09
C LEU A 132 3.19 2.05 13.71
N LEU A 133 2.11 2.59 13.13
CA LEU A 133 2.15 3.20 11.80
C LEU A 133 2.93 4.51 11.77
N ALA A 134 2.92 5.29 12.86
CA ALA A 134 3.70 6.51 12.98
C ALA A 134 5.21 6.22 12.90
N VAL A 135 5.68 5.18 13.59
CA VAL A 135 7.08 4.73 13.50
C VAL A 135 7.43 4.34 12.06
N LEU A 136 6.56 3.57 11.40
CA LEU A 136 6.77 3.17 10.01
C LEU A 136 6.77 4.37 9.05
N LYS A 137 5.94 5.39 9.27
CA LYS A 137 5.91 6.60 8.45
C LYS A 137 7.22 7.40 8.47
N VAL A 138 8.04 7.23 9.50
CA VAL A 138 9.38 7.84 9.56
C VAL A 138 10.39 6.96 8.83
N ALA A 139 10.39 5.65 9.11
CA ALA A 139 11.40 4.73 8.60
C ALA A 139 11.26 4.42 7.10
N VAL A 140 10.02 4.29 6.61
CA VAL A 140 9.76 3.80 5.25
C VAL A 140 10.25 4.78 4.17
N PRO A 141 9.97 6.10 4.23
CA PRO A 141 10.47 7.05 3.23
C PRO A 141 12.01 7.06 3.14
N ILE A 142 12.70 6.99 4.29
CA ILE A 142 14.17 6.92 4.36
C ILE A 142 14.67 5.66 3.64
N MET A 143 14.07 4.51 3.96
CA MET A 143 14.41 3.23 3.31
C MET A 143 14.23 3.31 1.79
N TYR A 144 13.11 3.86 1.33
CA TYR A 144 12.82 3.96 -0.09
C TYR A 144 13.65 4.97 -0.84
N GLY A 145 13.97 6.13 -0.25
CA GLY A 145 14.89 7.10 -0.83
C GLY A 145 16.28 6.49 -1.05
N ASN A 146 16.80 5.79 -0.03
CA ASN A 146 18.08 5.07 -0.13
C ASN A 146 18.03 3.94 -1.16
N LEU A 147 16.94 3.17 -1.20
CA LEU A 147 16.75 2.09 -2.17
C LEU A 147 16.70 2.63 -3.60
N PHE A 148 15.96 3.71 -3.84
CA PHE A 148 15.90 4.37 -5.14
C PHE A 148 17.28 4.86 -5.56
N ALA A 149 17.97 5.61 -4.70
CA ALA A 149 19.32 6.11 -4.97
C ALA A 149 20.32 4.99 -5.27
N TRP A 150 20.26 3.87 -4.53
CA TRP A 150 21.09 2.69 -4.82
C TRP A 150 20.76 2.07 -6.18
N ALA A 151 19.47 1.99 -6.53
CA ALA A 151 18.97 1.36 -7.76
C ALA A 151 19.20 2.20 -9.03
N THR A 152 19.49 3.50 -8.88
CA THR A 152 19.75 4.43 -9.97
C THR A 152 21.18 4.98 -9.98
N SER A 153 22.09 4.43 -9.16
CA SER A 153 23.49 4.86 -9.10
C SER A 153 24.44 3.77 -9.58
N ARG A 154 25.71 4.14 -9.82
CA ARG A 154 26.80 3.22 -10.22
C ARG A 154 26.46 2.38 -11.47
N GLY A 155 25.84 3.01 -12.47
CA GLY A 155 25.46 2.36 -13.72
C GLY A 155 24.18 1.51 -13.66
N ARG A 156 23.52 1.40 -12.50
CA ARG A 156 22.21 0.73 -12.39
C ARG A 156 21.10 1.63 -12.91
N SER A 157 20.14 1.04 -13.62
CA SER A 157 18.96 1.72 -14.15
C SER A 157 17.67 0.98 -13.77
N MET A 158 17.44 0.86 -12.46
CA MET A 158 16.25 0.19 -11.90
C MET A 158 15.42 1.13 -11.02
N PRO A 159 14.93 2.27 -11.53
CA PRO A 159 14.15 3.23 -10.75
C PRO A 159 12.84 2.62 -10.21
N GLY A 160 12.36 1.53 -10.81
CA GLY A 160 11.15 0.82 -10.38
C GLY A 160 11.32 -0.07 -9.15
N LEU A 161 12.55 -0.30 -8.68
CA LEU A 161 12.84 -1.27 -7.62
C LEU A 161 12.03 -1.06 -6.32
N PRO A 162 11.85 0.16 -5.80
CA PRO A 162 11.03 0.38 -4.60
C PRO A 162 9.59 -0.15 -4.74
N TYR A 163 9.01 -0.09 -5.94
CA TYR A 163 7.66 -0.58 -6.18
C TYR A 163 7.57 -2.10 -6.18
N PHE A 164 8.59 -2.80 -6.68
CA PHE A 164 8.66 -4.25 -6.56
C PHE A 164 8.84 -4.67 -5.10
N VAL A 165 9.57 -3.90 -4.30
CA VAL A 165 9.68 -4.12 -2.85
C VAL A 165 8.32 -3.94 -2.15
N ILE A 166 7.53 -2.94 -2.53
CA ILE A 166 6.14 -2.79 -2.03
C ILE A 166 5.31 -4.04 -2.38
N GLY A 167 5.41 -4.52 -3.62
CA GLY A 167 4.74 -5.75 -4.05
C GLY A 167 5.16 -6.96 -3.21
N ALA A 168 6.47 -7.16 -3.00
CA ALA A 168 7.01 -8.24 -2.19
C ALA A 168 6.55 -8.17 -0.72
N LEU A 169 6.58 -6.98 -0.11
CA LEU A 169 6.09 -6.78 1.26
C LEU A 169 4.58 -6.99 1.38
N THR A 170 3.82 -6.64 0.34
CA THR A 170 2.38 -6.90 0.28
C THR A 170 2.10 -8.40 0.16
N LEU A 171 2.91 -9.13 -0.61
CA LEU A 171 2.84 -10.59 -0.67
C LEU A 171 3.17 -11.22 0.70
N CYS A 172 4.24 -10.78 1.36
CA CYS A 172 4.57 -11.21 2.72
C CYS A 172 3.45 -10.89 3.71
N SER A 173 2.79 -9.73 3.55
CA SER A 173 1.63 -9.37 4.35
C SER A 173 0.48 -10.35 4.15
N GLN A 174 0.18 -10.72 2.90
CA GLN A 174 -0.84 -11.70 2.59
C GLN A 174 -0.50 -13.08 3.16
N MET A 175 0.75 -13.54 3.04
CA MET A 175 1.19 -14.80 3.64
C MET A 175 1.06 -14.79 5.17
N THR A 176 1.42 -13.66 5.80
CA THR A 176 1.29 -13.46 7.25
C THR A 176 -0.17 -13.40 7.70
N PHE A 177 -1.06 -12.85 6.86
CA PHE A 177 -2.49 -12.84 7.13
C PHE A 177 -3.10 -14.24 6.99
N SER A 178 -2.69 -15.00 5.97
CA SER A 178 -3.16 -16.35 5.70
C SER A 178 -2.61 -17.41 6.66
N SER A 179 -1.54 -17.12 7.41
CA SER A 179 -0.99 -18.05 8.41
C SER A 179 -1.82 -18.12 9.70
N VAL A 180 -2.81 -17.25 9.85
CA VAL A 180 -3.76 -17.26 10.96
C VAL A 180 -5.19 -17.31 10.43
N ASP A 181 -6.09 -17.92 11.20
CA ASP A 181 -7.52 -17.83 10.95
C ASP A 181 -8.07 -16.61 11.71
N PRO A 182 -8.23 -15.43 11.07
CA PRO A 182 -8.66 -14.23 11.77
C PRO A 182 -10.10 -14.28 12.28
N ASP A 183 -10.89 -15.30 11.91
CA ASP A 183 -12.25 -15.47 12.44
C ASP A 183 -12.28 -16.21 13.79
N LYS A 184 -11.19 -16.89 14.16
CA LYS A 184 -11.02 -17.62 15.42
C LYS A 184 -10.12 -16.86 16.37
#